data_AF-A0A1B6K4C3-F1
#
_entry.id   AF-A0A1B6K4C3-F1
#
_cell.length_a   1.000
_cell.length_b   1.000
_cell.length_c   1.000
_cell.angle_alpha   90.00
_cell.angle_beta   90.00
_cell.angle_gamma   90.00
#
_symmetry.space_group_name_H-M   'P 1'
#
loop_
_entity.id
_entity.type
_entity.pdbx_description
1 polymer ?
#
loop_
_entity_poly.entity_id
_entity_poly.type
_entity_poly.pdbx_seq_one_letter_code
_entity_poly.pdbx_strand_id
1 'polypeptide(L)'
;YGEVLSNSEEHKEYADFFLSREFFFPEGGGPLKQWIETGVKTYGEVLSNSEEHKEYADFFLSRADNIWDTVVETIKPRDDHLNVLNHGDMWTANIMFKYSKSGELEDLKFIDYQSSRYTTPTADLVYFMYTSGRHDVREHRQKELS
;
A
#
# COMPACT_ATOMS: atom_id res chain seq x y z
N TYR A 1 -1.69 -16.27 19.53
CA TYR A 1 -2.15 -15.44 20.66
C TYR A 1 -2.31 -14.03 20.14
N GLY A 2 -3.47 -13.76 19.55
CA GLY A 2 -3.82 -12.46 19.00
C GLY A 2 -4.92 -11.88 19.89
N GLU A 3 -4.54 -11.00 20.79
CA GLU A 3 -5.50 -10.06 21.33
C GLU A 3 -5.80 -9.07 20.21
N VAL A 4 -7.08 -8.99 19.83
CA VAL A 4 -7.60 -7.80 19.14
C VAL A 4 -7.54 -6.71 20.20
N LEU A 5 -6.38 -6.06 20.28
CA LEU A 5 -6.13 -4.96 21.20
C LEU A 5 -6.96 -3.76 20.71
N SER A 6 -8.17 -3.65 21.26
CA SER A 6 -9.11 -2.59 20.95
C SER A 6 -8.86 -1.38 21.87
N ASN A 7 -8.58 -0.22 21.27
CA ASN A 7 -8.76 1.12 21.85
C ASN A 7 -8.15 1.42 23.24
N SER A 8 -6.99 0.84 23.59
CA SER A 8 -6.25 1.28 24.77
C SER A 8 -5.54 2.63 24.51
N GLU A 9 -5.24 3.39 25.57
CA GLU A 9 -4.51 4.66 25.49
C GLU A 9 -3.10 4.47 24.89
N GLU A 10 -2.51 3.31 25.15
CA GLU A 10 -1.22 2.83 24.60
C GLU A 10 -1.27 2.67 23.07
N HIS A 11 -2.42 2.24 22.50
CA HIS A 11 -2.61 2.14 21.05
C HIS A 11 -2.58 3.50 20.36
N LYS A 12 -3.11 4.53 21.02
CA LYS A 12 -3.09 5.89 20.50
C LYS A 12 -1.66 6.42 20.47
N GLU A 13 -0.87 6.15 21.50
CA GLU A 13 0.54 6.57 21.54
C GLU A 13 1.38 5.91 20.43
N TYR A 14 1.17 4.61 20.16
CA TYR A 14 1.81 3.95 19.02
C TYR A 14 1.30 4.47 17.67
N ALA A 15 0.00 4.68 17.51
CA ALA A 15 -0.57 5.26 16.30
C ALA A 15 0.01 6.66 16.05
N ASP A 16 0.06 7.52 17.07
CA ASP A 16 0.63 8.86 17.01
C ASP A 16 2.13 8.81 16.69
N PHE A 17 2.88 7.85 17.24
CA PHE A 17 4.28 7.64 16.89
C PHE A 17 4.44 7.31 15.40
N PHE A 18 3.64 6.39 14.83
CA PHE A 18 3.71 6.08 13.41
C PHE A 18 3.25 7.25 12.54
N LEU A 19 2.14 7.90 12.89
CA LEU A 19 1.61 9.06 12.19
C LEU A 19 2.57 10.24 12.18
N SER A 20 3.30 10.46 13.27
CA SER A 20 4.31 11.53 13.38
C SER A 20 5.54 11.31 12.48
N ARG A 21 5.76 10.09 11.98
CA ARG A 21 6.91 9.69 11.17
C ARG A 21 6.52 9.31 9.73
N GLU A 22 5.28 9.54 9.36
CA GLU A 22 4.73 9.22 8.06
C GLU A 22 5.33 10.10 6.95
N PHE A 23 5.85 9.43 5.92
CA PHE A 23 6.37 10.09 4.72
C PHE A 23 5.29 10.79 3.89
N PHE A 24 4.01 10.43 4.08
CA PHE A 24 2.89 10.96 3.30
C PHE A 24 2.13 12.13 3.94
N PHE A 25 2.35 12.39 5.24
CA PHE A 25 1.72 13.52 5.93
C PHE A 25 2.64 14.72 6.24
N PRO A 26 3.84 14.92 5.66
CA PRO A 26 4.56 16.17 5.91
C PRO A 26 3.74 17.34 5.33
N GLU A 27 3.65 18.45 6.08
CA GLU A 27 2.98 19.66 5.62
C GLU A 27 3.52 20.05 4.22
N GLY A 28 2.63 20.13 3.23
CA GLY A 28 2.97 20.46 1.85
C GLY A 28 3.50 19.30 0.97
N GLY A 29 3.51 18.05 1.47
CA GLY A 29 3.79 16.84 0.70
C GLY A 29 5.27 16.54 0.41
N GLY A 30 6.18 17.47 0.72
CA GLY A 30 7.62 17.25 0.70
C GLY A 30 8.19 16.70 -0.62
N PRO A 31 9.40 16.11 -0.59
CA PRO A 31 10.04 15.52 -1.77
C PRO A 31 9.27 14.35 -2.39
N LEU A 32 8.52 13.59 -1.57
CA LEU A 32 7.77 12.43 -2.04
C LEU A 32 6.60 12.84 -2.95
N LYS A 33 5.88 13.91 -2.62
CA LYS A 33 4.85 14.50 -3.50
C LYS A 33 5.41 14.81 -4.88
N GLN A 34 6.50 15.59 -4.92
CA GLN A 34 7.13 15.98 -6.17
C GLN A 34 7.58 14.75 -6.98
N TRP A 35 8.14 13.74 -6.31
CA TRP A 35 8.57 12.51 -6.97
C TRP A 35 7.39 11.74 -7.59
N ILE A 36 6.27 11.60 -6.87
CA ILE A 36 5.07 10.93 -7.37
C ILE A 36 4.43 11.71 -8.54
N GLU A 37 4.17 13.01 -8.36
CA GLU A 37 3.54 13.85 -9.38
C GLU A 37 4.38 13.91 -10.65
N THR A 38 5.69 14.12 -10.50
CA THR A 38 6.63 14.11 -11.63
C THR A 38 6.67 12.75 -12.31
N GLY A 39 6.77 11.66 -11.54
CA GLY A 39 6.79 10.31 -12.08
C GLY A 39 5.56 10.02 -12.93
N VAL A 40 4.37 10.26 -12.39
CA VAL A 40 3.09 10.07 -13.10
C VAL A 40 3.04 10.91 -14.37
N LYS A 41 3.41 12.19 -14.29
CA LYS A 41 3.43 13.07 -15.45
C LYS A 41 4.40 12.59 -16.54
N THR A 42 5.64 12.26 -16.15
CA THR A 42 6.67 11.76 -17.08
C THR A 42 6.23 10.46 -17.74
N TYR A 43 5.63 9.51 -17.01
CA TYR A 43 5.07 8.31 -17.61
C TYR A 43 4.00 8.64 -18.65
N GLY A 44 3.08 9.54 -18.33
CA GLY A 44 2.05 10.00 -19.27
C GLY A 44 2.63 10.64 -20.53
N GLU A 45 3.63 11.51 -20.39
CA GLU A 45 4.31 12.17 -21.52
C GLU A 45 5.08 11.16 -22.39
N VAL A 46 5.79 10.20 -21.80
CA VAL A 46 6.49 9.13 -22.53
C VAL A 46 5.50 8.27 -23.30
N LEU A 47 4.39 7.86 -22.67
CA LEU A 47 3.34 7.08 -23.32
C LEU A 47 2.66 7.86 -24.44
N SER A 48 2.44 9.16 -24.29
CA SER A 48 1.81 9.98 -25.34
C SER A 48 2.63 10.04 -26.63
N ASN A 49 3.95 9.87 -26.51
CA ASN A 49 4.88 9.83 -27.63
C ASN A 49 5.19 8.39 -28.12
N SER A 50 4.61 7.38 -27.49
CA SER A 50 4.76 5.97 -27.88
C SER A 50 3.85 5.63 -29.06
N GLU A 51 4.35 4.86 -30.02
CA GLU A 51 3.54 4.34 -31.13
C GLU A 51 2.58 3.23 -30.66
N GLU A 52 2.94 2.49 -29.61
CA GLU A 52 2.28 1.23 -29.20
C GLU A 52 1.37 1.39 -27.98
N HIS A 53 1.55 2.44 -27.16
CA HIS A 53 0.92 2.52 -25.82
C HIS A 53 0.30 3.88 -25.50
N LYS A 54 0.09 4.73 -26.50
CA LYS A 54 -0.47 6.09 -26.32
C LYS A 54 -1.86 6.09 -25.70
N GLU A 55 -2.64 5.02 -25.85
CA GLU A 55 -3.97 4.89 -25.26
C GLU A 55 -3.97 4.95 -23.72
N TYR A 56 -2.84 4.67 -23.08
CA TYR A 56 -2.68 4.76 -21.62
C TYR A 56 -2.22 6.14 -21.16
N ALA A 57 -1.78 7.03 -22.05
CA ALA A 57 -1.22 8.33 -21.69
C ALA A 57 -2.21 9.18 -20.90
N ASP A 58 -3.46 9.25 -21.37
CA ASP A 58 -4.53 10.01 -20.72
C ASP A 58 -4.80 9.55 -19.29
N PHE A 59 -4.63 8.25 -18.99
CA PHE A 59 -4.78 7.72 -17.64
C PHE A 59 -3.80 8.40 -16.67
N PHE A 60 -2.52 8.50 -17.04
CA PHE A 60 -1.51 9.12 -16.19
C PHE A 60 -1.63 10.64 -16.17
N LEU A 61 -1.75 11.28 -17.34
CA LEU A 61 -1.77 12.75 -17.46
C LEU A 61 -2.96 13.38 -16.73
N SER A 62 -4.15 12.78 -16.82
CA SER A 62 -5.35 13.29 -16.14
C SER A 62 -5.29 13.22 -14.61
N ARG A 63 -4.30 12.51 -14.04
CA ARG A 63 -4.14 12.30 -12.60
C ARG A 63 -2.89 12.99 -12.04
N ALA A 64 -2.01 13.50 -12.90
CA ALA A 64 -0.73 14.05 -12.46
C ALA A 64 -0.86 15.16 -11.41
N ASP A 65 -1.87 16.02 -11.54
CA ASP A 65 -2.07 17.18 -10.65
C ASP A 65 -2.78 16.85 -9.33
N ASN A 66 -3.45 15.70 -9.21
CA ASN A 66 -4.26 15.33 -8.05
C ASN A 66 -3.93 13.96 -7.44
N ILE A 67 -2.97 13.23 -8.02
CA ILE A 67 -2.59 11.89 -7.55
C ILE A 67 -2.12 11.93 -6.11
N TRP A 68 -1.38 12.97 -5.71
CA TRP A 68 -0.90 13.11 -4.35
C TRP A 68 -2.05 13.18 -3.35
N ASP A 69 -2.98 14.11 -3.56
CA ASP A 69 -4.12 14.29 -2.67
C ASP A 69 -4.99 13.02 -2.62
N THR A 70 -5.16 12.36 -3.76
CA THR A 70 -5.88 11.08 -3.85
C THR A 70 -5.21 10.00 -3.02
N VAL A 71 -3.88 9.86 -3.11
CA VAL A 71 -3.13 8.87 -2.34
C VAL A 71 -3.23 9.18 -0.85
N VAL A 72 -3.01 10.44 -0.45
CA VAL A 72 -3.09 10.88 0.94
C VAL A 72 -4.47 10.60 1.55
N GLU A 73 -5.55 10.97 0.87
CA GLU A 73 -6.91 10.74 1.36
C GLU A 73 -7.28 9.25 1.43
N THR A 74 -6.67 8.41 0.59
CA THR A 74 -6.91 6.96 0.60
C THR A 74 -6.27 6.28 1.81
N ILE A 75 -5.12 6.77 2.24
CA ILE A 75 -4.30 6.15 3.30
C ILE A 75 -4.49 6.81 4.67
N LYS A 76 -5.16 7.96 4.73
CA LYS A 76 -5.41 8.67 5.98
C LYS A 76 -6.31 7.83 6.90
N PRO A 77 -5.94 7.66 8.18
CA PRO A 77 -6.82 7.04 9.16
C PRO A 77 -8.16 7.77 9.25
N ARG A 78 -9.23 7.02 9.51
CA ARG A 78 -10.58 7.57 9.71
C ARG A 78 -11.11 7.21 11.08
N ASP A 79 -11.49 8.22 11.87
CA ASP A 79 -11.89 8.05 13.27
C ASP A 79 -13.14 7.15 13.46
N ASP A 80 -13.98 7.07 12.43
CA ASP A 80 -15.21 6.28 12.40
C ASP A 80 -15.03 4.87 11.82
N HIS A 81 -13.80 4.47 11.46
CA HIS A 81 -13.49 3.16 10.88
C HIS A 81 -12.47 2.37 11.71
N LEU A 82 -12.39 1.07 11.45
CA LEU A 82 -11.32 0.23 11.98
C LEU A 82 -9.99 0.61 11.30
N ASN A 83 -9.06 1.11 12.09
CA ASN A 83 -7.67 1.33 11.68
C ASN A 83 -6.75 0.34 12.41
N VAL A 84 -5.77 -0.18 11.69
CA VAL A 84 -4.77 -1.12 12.19
C VAL A 84 -3.38 -0.68 11.75
N LEU A 85 -2.36 -1.18 12.45
CA LEU A 85 -0.98 -1.04 11.97
C LEU A 85 -0.75 -2.02 10.81
N ASN A 86 -0.63 -1.45 9.62
CA ASN A 86 -0.28 -2.15 8.38
C ASN A 86 1.25 -2.18 8.22
N HIS A 87 1.74 -3.20 7.54
CA HIS A 87 3.12 -3.32 7.08
C HIS A 87 3.46 -2.27 6.01
N GLY A 88 2.50 -1.95 5.13
CA GLY A 88 2.59 -0.89 4.13
C GLY A 88 3.40 -1.23 2.87
N ASP A 89 4.00 -2.42 2.83
CA ASP A 89 4.62 -3.03 1.63
C ASP A 89 4.45 -4.55 1.69
N MET A 90 3.21 -5.00 1.83
CA MET A 90 2.89 -6.43 2.02
C MET A 90 2.82 -7.18 0.68
N TRP A 91 3.94 -7.78 0.26
CA TRP A 91 4.03 -8.68 -0.88
C TRP A 91 4.91 -9.89 -0.56
N THR A 92 4.81 -10.97 -1.33
CA THR A 92 5.44 -12.27 -1.01
C THR A 92 6.95 -12.21 -0.80
N ALA A 93 7.66 -11.28 -1.45
CA ALA A 93 9.10 -11.10 -1.26
C ALA A 93 9.46 -10.60 0.15
N ASN A 94 8.54 -9.88 0.80
CA ASN A 94 8.70 -9.39 2.17
C ASN A 94 8.19 -10.39 3.23
N ILE A 95 7.88 -11.63 2.81
CA ILE A 95 7.48 -12.73 3.71
C ILE A 95 8.53 -13.83 3.65
N MET A 96 9.23 -14.04 4.76
CA MET A 96 10.13 -15.18 4.91
C MET A 96 9.36 -16.37 5.45
N PHE A 97 9.41 -17.49 4.72
CA PHE A 97 8.78 -18.74 5.11
C PHE A 97 9.82 -19.73 5.61
N LYS A 98 9.53 -20.38 6.73
CA LYS A 98 10.33 -21.48 7.28
C LYS A 98 9.63 -22.79 6.98
N TYR A 99 10.30 -23.68 6.27
CA TYR A 99 9.80 -25.02 5.95
C TYR A 99 10.56 -26.09 6.74
N SER A 100 9.86 -27.15 7.11
CA SER A 100 10.45 -28.33 7.71
C SER A 100 11.28 -29.10 6.68
N LYS A 101 12.03 -30.11 7.14
CA LYS A 101 12.72 -31.05 6.23
C LYS A 101 11.77 -31.85 5.35
N SER A 102 10.49 -31.98 5.72
CA SER A 102 9.46 -32.65 4.92
C SER A 102 8.74 -31.70 3.96
N GLY A 103 9.08 -30.41 3.93
CA GLY A 103 8.47 -29.41 3.06
C GLY A 103 7.21 -28.74 3.62
N GLU A 104 6.85 -29.02 4.87
CA GLU A 104 5.69 -28.41 5.54
C GLU A 104 6.03 -27.02 6.06
N LEU A 105 5.10 -26.07 5.96
CA LEU A 105 5.27 -24.73 6.52
C LEU A 105 5.29 -24.79 8.06
N GLU A 106 6.40 -24.39 8.67
CA GLU A 106 6.56 -24.37 10.14
C GLU A 106 6.28 -22.99 10.73
N ASP A 107 6.74 -21.93 10.06
CA ASP A 107 6.69 -20.56 10.57
C ASP A 107 6.81 -19.54 9.44
N LEU A 108 6.45 -18.29 9.71
CA LEU A 108 6.70 -17.17 8.81
C LEU A 108 7.05 -15.90 9.57
N LYS A 109 7.78 -14.99 8.91
CA LYS A 109 8.10 -13.66 9.43
C LYS A 109 8.00 -12.62 8.33
N PHE A 110 7.39 -11.49 8.63
CA PHE A 110 7.44 -10.32 7.77
C PHE A 110 8.73 -9.55 8.01
N ILE A 111 9.26 -8.97 6.93
CA ILE A 111 10.48 -8.16 6.90
C ILE A 111 10.23 -6.89 6.09
N ASP A 112 11.10 -5.89 6.27
CA ASP A 112 11.01 -4.60 5.55
C ASP A 112 9.81 -3.71 5.92
N TYR A 113 9.81 -3.24 7.17
CA TYR A 113 8.76 -2.40 7.75
C TYR A 113 8.89 -0.90 7.43
N GLN A 114 9.68 -0.50 6.43
CA GLN A 114 9.99 0.91 6.15
C GLN A 114 8.77 1.77 5.79
N SER A 115 7.69 1.12 5.34
CA SER A 115 6.43 1.75 4.92
C SER A 115 5.28 1.53 5.90
N SER A 116 5.55 1.05 7.12
CA SER A 116 4.49 0.72 8.10
C SER A 116 3.62 1.93 8.42
N ARG A 117 2.31 1.71 8.43
CA ARG A 117 1.30 2.78 8.54
C ARG A 117 0.10 2.37 9.37
N TYR A 118 -0.39 3.28 10.19
CA TYR A 118 -1.70 3.11 10.82
C TYR A 118 -2.81 3.59 9.88
N THR A 119 -3.65 2.67 9.38
CA THR A 119 -4.75 2.98 8.44
C THR A 119 -5.72 1.80 8.33
N THR A 120 -6.68 1.84 7.41
CA THR A 120 -7.59 0.73 7.13
C THR A 120 -6.84 -0.60 6.88
N PRO A 121 -7.31 -1.75 7.42
CA PRO A 121 -6.72 -3.07 7.13
C PRO A 121 -6.78 -3.43 5.63
N THR A 122 -7.65 -2.77 4.86
CA THR A 122 -7.77 -2.97 3.42
C THR A 122 -6.47 -2.62 2.67
N ALA A 123 -5.62 -1.74 3.23
CA ALA A 123 -4.39 -1.31 2.58
C ALA A 123 -3.45 -2.48 2.26
N ASP A 124 -3.04 -3.26 3.28
CA ASP A 124 -2.18 -4.43 3.07
C ASP A 124 -2.90 -5.56 2.32
N LEU A 125 -4.19 -5.79 2.59
CA LEU A 125 -4.95 -6.87 1.97
C LEU A 125 -5.05 -6.69 0.45
N VAL A 126 -5.47 -5.50 0.01
CA VAL A 126 -5.59 -5.18 -1.42
C VAL A 126 -4.20 -5.21 -2.06
N TYR A 127 -3.21 -4.56 -1.45
CA TYR A 127 -1.86 -4.56 -1.97
C TYR A 127 -1.28 -5.97 -2.16
N PHE A 128 -1.43 -6.85 -1.16
CA PHE A 128 -1.02 -8.24 -1.23
C PHE A 128 -1.75 -9.01 -2.33
N MET A 129 -3.08 -8.89 -2.43
CA MET A 129 -3.87 -9.57 -3.47
C MET A 129 -3.44 -9.16 -4.88
N TYR A 130 -3.19 -7.87 -5.11
CA TYR A 130 -2.79 -7.38 -6.42
C TYR A 130 -1.34 -7.73 -6.78
N THR A 131 -0.41 -7.65 -5.84
CA THR A 131 1.02 -7.88 -6.10
C THR A 131 1.39 -9.37 -6.09
N SER A 132 0.77 -10.13 -5.20
CA SER A 132 1.18 -11.50 -4.86
C SER A 132 0.16 -12.56 -5.22
N GLY A 133 -1.06 -12.16 -5.61
CA GLY A 133 -2.04 -13.05 -6.21
C GLY A 133 -1.52 -13.63 -7.54
N ARG A 134 -1.79 -14.91 -7.80
CA ARG A 134 -1.50 -15.51 -9.11
C ARG A 134 -2.27 -14.76 -10.20
N HIS A 135 -1.63 -14.55 -11.35
CA HIS A 135 -2.22 -13.85 -12.50
C HIS A 135 -3.62 -14.38 -12.85
N ASP A 136 -3.76 -15.70 -12.97
CA ASP A 136 -5.02 -16.40 -13.25
C ASP A 136 -6.14 -16.07 -12.24
N VAL A 137 -5.78 -15.89 -10.97
CA VAL A 137 -6.74 -15.59 -9.89
C VAL A 137 -7.15 -14.12 -9.94
N ARG A 138 -6.21 -13.21 -10.24
CA ARG A 138 -6.50 -11.78 -10.41
C ARG A 138 -7.41 -11.49 -11.60
N GLU A 139 -7.22 -12.17 -12.73
CA GLU A 139 -8.02 -11.93 -13.94
C GLU A 139 -9.40 -12.60 -13.92
N HIS A 140 -9.51 -13.80 -13.34
CA HIS A 140 -10.72 -14.63 -13.53
C HIS A 140 -11.55 -14.86 -12.28
N ARG A 141 -11.03 -14.56 -11.08
CA ARG A 141 -11.65 -14.97 -9.80
C ARG A 141 -11.79 -13.81 -8.80
N GLN A 142 -11.55 -12.58 -9.22
CA GLN A 142 -11.50 -11.42 -8.33
C GLN A 142 -12.83 -11.17 -7.57
N LYS A 143 -13.98 -11.49 -8.18
CA LYS A 143 -15.31 -11.36 -7.55
C LYS A 143 -15.59 -12.38 -6.45
N GLU A 144 -14.79 -13.45 -6.34
CA GLU A 144 -14.93 -14.44 -5.27
C GLU A 144 -14.15 -14.03 -4.00
N LEU A 145 -13.36 -12.95 -4.08
CA LEU A 145 -12.49 -12.45 -3.02
C LEU A 145 -13.01 -11.13 -2.39
N SER A 146 -14.14 -10.61 -2.87
CA SER A 146 -14.83 -9.39 -2.39
C SER A 146 -16.11 -9.74 -1.65
#